data_AF-A0A841IVR7-F1
#
_entry.id   AF-A0A841IVR7-F1
#
_cell.length_a   1.000
_cell.length_b   1.000
_cell.length_c   1.000
_cell.angle_alpha   90.00
_cell.angle_beta   90.00
_cell.angle_gamma   90.00
#
_symmetry.space_group_name_H-M   'P 1'
#
loop_
_entity.id
_entity.type
_entity.pdbx_description
1 polymer ?
#
loop_
_entity_poly.entity_id
_entity_poly.type
_entity_poly.pdbx_seq_one_letter_code
_entity_poly.pdbx_strand_id
1 'polypeptide(L)'
;MAPHPCGAVVALERRDDEHKGERIMLSLYGAEILSGFIMSARLTVPGSMPDEQTEGVFPARFHLSYGHEPTIALAQDGGHRTIGISFRLWDRLYAELCLVTAHARELARRGEVVMH
;
A
#
# COMPACT_ATOMS: atom_id res chain seq x y z
N MET A 1 1.07 19.34 -19.83
CA MET A 1 -0.22 19.21 -19.13
C MET A 1 -0.03 18.15 -18.07
N ALA A 2 0.02 18.52 -16.79
CA ALA A 2 0.20 17.53 -15.73
C ALA A 2 -1.06 16.63 -15.67
N PRO A 3 -0.94 15.30 -15.61
CA PRO A 3 -2.09 14.44 -15.45
C PRO A 3 -2.77 14.82 -14.13
N HIS A 4 -4.03 15.22 -14.21
CA HIS A 4 -4.84 15.43 -13.01
C HIS A 4 -4.89 14.09 -12.26
N PRO A 5 -4.77 14.06 -10.93
CA PRO A 5 -4.92 12.82 -10.17
C PRO A 5 -6.40 12.43 -10.21
N CYS A 6 -6.85 11.84 -11.31
CA CYS A 6 -8.19 11.31 -11.47
C CYS A 6 -8.19 9.92 -10.84
N GLY A 7 -8.25 9.86 -9.51
CA GLY A 7 -8.26 8.60 -8.78
C GLY A 7 -8.18 8.80 -7.27
N ALA A 8 -8.88 7.96 -6.52
CA ALA A 8 -8.77 7.92 -5.08
C ALA A 8 -7.33 7.54 -4.68
N VAL A 9 -6.77 8.27 -3.72
CA VAL A 9 -5.41 8.06 -3.21
C VAL A 9 -5.49 7.57 -1.77
N VAL A 10 -4.77 6.49 -1.48
CA VAL A 10 -4.68 5.91 -0.13
C VAL A 10 -3.38 6.34 0.51
N ALA A 11 -3.46 6.78 1.77
CA ALA A 11 -2.32 7.21 2.55
C ALA A 11 -2.04 6.22 3.67
N LEU A 12 -0.83 5.68 3.70
CA LEU A 12 -0.32 4.93 4.84
C LEU A 12 0.56 5.85 5.66
N GLU A 13 0.13 6.15 6.88
CA GLU A 13 0.83 7.03 7.81
C GLU A 13 1.31 6.24 9.02
N ARG A 14 2.59 6.39 9.37
CA ARG A 14 3.11 5.90 10.65
C ARG A 14 2.75 6.87 11.77
N ARG A 15 2.27 6.32 12.89
CA ARG A 15 1.82 7.08 14.07
C ARG A 15 2.67 6.84 15.31
N ASP A 16 3.70 6.01 15.22
CA ASP A 16 4.69 5.84 16.28
C ASP A 16 5.62 7.06 16.37
N ASP A 17 6.07 7.35 17.59
CA ASP A 17 6.82 8.59 17.89
C ASP A 17 8.16 8.69 17.15
N GLU A 18 8.79 7.57 16.82
CA GLU A 18 10.08 7.52 16.10
C GLU A 18 9.96 7.85 14.60
N HIS A 19 8.79 7.57 13.99
CA HIS A 19 8.56 7.73 12.54
C HIS A 19 7.40 8.68 12.25
N LYS A 20 7.12 9.58 13.19
CA LYS A 20 5.97 10.47 13.15
C LYS A 20 6.06 11.40 11.94
N GLY A 21 5.11 11.25 11.02
CA GLY A 21 5.03 12.03 9.79
C GLY A 21 5.54 11.32 8.54
N GLU A 22 6.06 10.09 8.66
CA GLU A 22 6.33 9.26 7.49
C GLU A 22 5.01 8.79 6.87
N ARG A 23 4.85 9.10 5.58
CA ARG A 23 3.66 8.76 4.79
C ARG A 23 4.05 8.22 3.43
N ILE A 24 3.44 7.10 3.06
CA ILE A 24 3.46 6.55 1.71
C ILE A 24 2.10 6.76 1.06
N MET A 25 2.12 7.19 -0.19
CA MET A 25 0.91 7.39 -0.99
C MET A 25 0.79 6.21 -1.94
N LEU A 26 -0.40 5.62 -2.03
CA LEU A 26 -0.71 4.55 -2.98
C LEU A 26 -1.89 4.98 -3.86
N SER A 27 -1.83 4.60 -5.14
CA SER A 27 -3.04 4.53 -5.95
C SER A 27 -3.99 3.46 -5.38
N LEU A 28 -5.25 3.48 -5.81
CA LEU A 28 -6.19 2.40 -5.51
C LEU A 28 -5.62 1.03 -5.89
N TYR A 29 -5.05 0.91 -7.10
CA TYR A 29 -4.35 -0.31 -7.53
C TYR A 29 -3.23 -0.70 -6.56
N GLY A 30 -2.39 0.26 -6.15
CA GLY A 30 -1.32 -0.01 -5.18
C GLY A 30 -1.83 -0.51 -3.82
N ALA A 31 -2.96 0.02 -3.35
CA ALA A 31 -3.59 -0.43 -2.10
C ALA A 31 -4.20 -1.85 -2.22
N GLU A 32 -4.76 -2.18 -3.37
CA GLU A 32 -5.25 -3.55 -3.66
C GLU A 32 -4.08 -4.55 -3.72
N ILE A 33 -2.98 -4.19 -4.38
CA ILE A 33 -1.75 -5.00 -4.41
C ILE A 33 -1.19 -5.20 -3.00
N LEU A 34 -1.12 -4.15 -2.18
CA LEU A 34 -0.67 -4.27 -0.79
C LEU A 34 -1.57 -5.26 0.00
N SER A 35 -2.88 -5.20 -0.20
CA SER A 35 -3.83 -6.13 0.46
C SER A 35 -3.55 -7.58 0.08
N GLY A 36 -3.32 -7.84 -1.21
CA GLY A 36 -2.93 -9.16 -1.71
C GLY A 36 -1.57 -9.60 -1.17
N PHE A 37 -0.58 -8.71 -1.18
CA PHE A 37 0.78 -8.98 -0.69
C PHE A 37 0.78 -9.34 0.79
N ILE A 38 -0.01 -8.66 1.63
CA ILE A 38 -0.17 -9.00 3.05
C ILE A 38 -0.69 -10.43 3.23
N MET A 39 -1.73 -10.82 2.48
CA MET A 39 -2.30 -12.16 2.59
C MET A 39 -1.30 -13.21 2.09
N SER A 40 -0.65 -12.97 0.95
CA SER A 40 0.38 -13.84 0.39
C SER A 40 1.56 -14.04 1.33
N ALA A 41 2.06 -12.94 1.94
CA ALA A 41 3.11 -13.00 2.95
C ALA A 41 2.66 -13.88 4.12
N ARG A 42 1.45 -13.65 4.64
CA ARG A 42 0.90 -14.40 5.77
C ARG A 42 0.76 -15.89 5.53
N LEU A 43 0.34 -16.28 4.33
CA LEU A 43 0.23 -17.70 3.95
C LEU A 43 1.59 -18.36 3.69
N THR A 44 2.61 -17.55 3.43
CA THR A 44 3.94 -18.04 3.08
C THR A 44 4.87 -18.17 4.29
N VAL A 45 4.70 -17.38 5.37
CA VAL A 45 5.61 -17.40 6.54
C VAL A 45 5.82 -18.82 7.09
N PRO A 46 7.08 -19.27 7.31
CA PRO A 46 8.35 -18.53 7.19
C PRO A 46 9.08 -18.61 5.82
N GLY A 47 8.40 -18.93 4.72
CA GLY A 47 8.97 -19.04 3.36
C GLY A 47 9.24 -17.71 2.66
N SER A 48 9.90 -17.73 1.50
CA SER A 48 10.12 -16.53 0.69
C SER A 48 8.98 -16.29 -0.31
N MET A 49 8.78 -15.02 -0.68
CA MET A 49 7.93 -14.64 -1.80
C MET A 49 8.69 -13.65 -2.69
N PRO A 50 8.39 -13.58 -4.00
CA PRO A 50 8.97 -12.56 -4.87
C PRO A 50 8.55 -11.16 -4.42
N ASP A 51 9.41 -10.19 -4.71
CA ASP A 51 9.06 -8.78 -4.59
C ASP A 51 7.94 -8.43 -5.56
N GLU A 52 7.09 -7.48 -5.16
CA GLU A 52 6.06 -6.93 -6.02
C GLU A 52 6.30 -5.46 -6.30
N GLN A 53 5.81 -4.98 -7.45
CA GLN A 53 5.92 -3.58 -7.83
C GLN A 53 4.62 -3.07 -8.42
N THR A 54 4.20 -1.88 -8.00
CA THR A 54 3.11 -1.14 -8.63
C THR A 54 3.65 0.02 -9.45
N GLU A 55 2.98 0.29 -10.56
CA GLU A 55 3.25 1.43 -11.43
C GLU A 55 2.20 2.54 -11.25
N GLY A 56 2.35 3.65 -11.98
CA GLY A 56 1.42 4.78 -11.99
C GLY A 56 1.93 5.99 -11.23
N VAL A 57 1.00 6.81 -10.71
CA VAL A 57 1.30 8.12 -10.09
C VAL A 57 2.12 7.98 -8.79
N PHE A 58 1.91 6.90 -8.05
CA PHE A 58 2.63 6.58 -6.84
C PHE A 58 3.19 5.15 -6.91
N PRO A 59 4.28 4.94 -7.68
CA PRO A 59 4.87 3.62 -7.80
C PRO A 59 5.45 3.19 -6.44
N ALA A 60 5.36 1.90 -6.14
CA ALA A 60 5.82 1.34 -4.88
C ALA A 60 6.40 -0.06 -5.11
N ARG A 61 7.41 -0.42 -4.33
CA ARG A 61 7.96 -1.78 -4.27
C ARG A 61 7.64 -2.38 -2.91
N PHE A 62 7.19 -3.63 -2.91
CA PHE A 62 6.85 -4.41 -1.72
C PHE A 62 7.86 -5.53 -1.59
N HIS A 63 8.42 -5.68 -0.40
CA HIS A 63 9.40 -6.72 -0.09
C HIS A 63 9.06 -7.36 1.26
N LEU A 64 9.15 -8.68 1.35
CA LEU A 64 8.98 -9.41 2.61
C LEU A 64 10.35 -9.75 3.17
N SER A 65 10.68 -9.17 4.33
CA SER A 65 11.94 -9.43 5.03
C SER A 65 11.75 -10.24 6.31
N TYR A 66 12.76 -11.04 6.62
CA TYR A 66 12.83 -11.89 7.80
C TYR A 66 14.02 -11.44 8.65
N GLY A 67 13.83 -10.35 9.38
CA GLY A 67 14.77 -9.88 10.40
C GLY A 67 14.51 -10.58 11.74
N HIS A 68 14.36 -9.79 12.80
CA HIS A 68 13.90 -10.31 14.10
C HIS A 68 12.44 -10.78 14.06
N GLU A 69 11.60 -10.12 13.26
CA GLU A 69 10.22 -10.53 12.98
C GLU A 69 9.87 -10.30 11.50
N PRO A 70 8.94 -11.07 10.91
CA PRO A 70 8.51 -10.87 9.54
C PRO A 70 7.95 -9.45 9.35
N THR A 71 8.45 -8.77 8.32
CA THR A 71 8.10 -7.36 8.05
C THR A 71 7.91 -7.16 6.56
N ILE A 72 6.81 -6.50 6.18
CA ILE A 72 6.63 -6.03 4.81
C ILE A 72 7.22 -4.62 4.72
N ALA A 73 8.22 -4.45 3.87
CA ALA A 73 8.80 -3.15 3.56
C ALA A 73 8.16 -2.60 2.28
N LEU A 74 7.67 -1.36 2.36
CA LEU A 74 7.25 -0.58 1.20
C LEU A 74 8.30 0.46 0.91
N ALA A 75 8.70 0.59 -0.36
CA ALA A 75 9.66 1.58 -0.82
C ALA A 75 9.09 2.41 -1.97
N GLN A 76 9.24 3.74 -1.88
CA GLN A 76 8.94 4.71 -2.94
C GLN A 76 10.15 5.60 -3.22
N ASP A 77 10.09 6.38 -4.31
CA ASP A 77 11.12 7.35 -4.67
C ASP A 77 12.52 6.72 -4.75
N GLY A 78 12.63 5.55 -5.38
CA GLY A 78 13.90 4.81 -5.49
C GLY A 78 14.45 4.32 -4.14
N GLY A 79 13.61 4.21 -3.11
CA GLY A 79 14.00 3.77 -1.75
C GLY A 79 14.23 4.92 -0.76
N HIS A 80 14.00 6.18 -1.15
CA HIS A 80 14.16 7.32 -0.24
C HIS A 80 13.03 7.43 0.79
N ARG A 81 11.85 6.87 0.48
CA ARG A 81 10.75 6.73 1.43
C ARG A 81 10.47 5.26 1.66
N THR A 82 10.59 4.83 2.90
CA THR A 82 10.32 3.44 3.28
C THR A 82 9.42 3.38 4.50
N ILE A 83 8.49 2.42 4.50
CA ILE A 83 7.69 2.08 5.68
C ILE A 83 7.74 0.57 5.88
N GLY A 84 8.10 0.15 7.08
CA GLY A 84 8.01 -1.24 7.53
C GLY A 84 6.69 -1.52 8.22
N ILE A 85 6.05 -2.62 7.86
CA ILE A 85 4.80 -3.10 8.46
C ILE A 85 5.07 -4.43 9.14
N SER A 86 5.13 -4.40 10.47
CA SER A 86 5.27 -5.58 11.33
C SER A 86 4.13 -6.57 11.10
N PHE A 87 4.43 -7.87 11.14
CA PHE A 87 3.42 -8.94 11.05
C PHE A 87 2.26 -8.79 12.03
N ARG A 88 2.48 -8.13 13.17
CA ARG A 88 1.45 -7.88 14.19
C ARG A 88 0.34 -6.96 13.71
N LEU A 89 0.62 -6.15 12.68
CA LEU A 89 -0.30 -5.18 12.11
C LEU A 89 -1.00 -5.68 10.84
N TRP A 90 -0.56 -6.81 10.28
CA TRP A 90 -1.04 -7.32 8.98
C TRP A 90 -2.55 -7.50 8.95
N ASP A 91 -3.12 -8.16 9.96
CA ASP A 91 -4.56 -8.47 10.01
C ASP A 91 -5.41 -7.21 10.05
N ARG A 92 -5.01 -6.29 10.93
CA ARG A 92 -5.69 -5.02 11.11
C ARG A 92 -5.59 -4.19 9.83
N LEU A 93 -4.39 -4.06 9.27
CA LEU A 93 -4.17 -3.29 8.07
C LEU A 93 -4.90 -3.90 6.87
N TYR A 94 -4.90 -5.22 6.72
CA TYR A 94 -5.66 -5.91 5.67
C TYR A 94 -7.15 -5.58 5.76
N ALA A 95 -7.74 -5.67 6.96
CA ALA A 95 -9.14 -5.31 7.16
C ALA A 95 -9.42 -3.83 6.85
N GLU A 96 -8.55 -2.93 7.28
CA GLU A 96 -8.65 -1.49 6.96
C GLU A 96 -8.55 -1.24 5.45
N LEU A 97 -7.64 -1.92 4.75
CA LEU A 97 -7.49 -1.81 3.30
C LEU A 97 -8.71 -2.35 2.55
N CYS A 98 -9.35 -3.43 2.99
CA CYS A 98 -10.59 -3.92 2.38
C CYS A 98 -11.70 -2.85 2.41
N LEU A 99 -11.82 -2.12 3.51
CA LEU A 99 -12.81 -1.04 3.64
C LEU A 99 -12.40 0.17 2.79
N VAL A 100 -11.15 0.63 2.91
CA VAL A 100 -10.65 1.80 2.20
C VAL A 100 -10.69 1.62 0.69
N THR A 101 -10.29 0.45 0.17
CA THR A 101 -10.34 0.15 -1.27
C THR A 101 -11.78 0.08 -1.81
N ALA A 102 -12.74 -0.43 -1.02
CA ALA A 102 -14.15 -0.39 -1.38
C ALA A 102 -14.68 1.05 -1.48
N HIS A 103 -14.37 1.90 -0.50
CA HIS A 103 -14.75 3.32 -0.55
C HIS A 103 -14.06 4.09 -1.68
N ALA A 104 -12.78 3.82 -1.92
CA ALA A 104 -12.00 4.43 -3.00
C ALA A 104 -12.56 4.08 -4.39
N ARG A 105 -13.00 2.83 -4.60
CA ARG A 105 -13.70 2.41 -5.83
C ARG A 105 -15.01 3.17 -6.04
N GLU A 106 -15.82 3.29 -4.99
CA GLU A 106 -17.08 4.04 -5.08
C GLU A 106 -16.84 5.53 -5.35
N LEU A 107 -15.80 6.13 -4.76
CA LEU A 107 -15.43 7.52 -5.03
C LEU A 107 -14.98 7.71 -6.49
N ALA A 108 -14.14 6.81 -7.01
CA ALA A 108 -13.70 6.85 -8.40
C ALA A 108 -14.88 6.73 -9.37
N ARG A 109 -15.82 5.80 -9.10
CA ARG A 109 -17.05 5.62 -9.89
C ARG A 109 -17.93 6.87 -9.91
N ARG A 110 -18.01 7.62 -8.80
CA ARG A 110 -18.76 8.88 -8.72
C ARG A 110 -18.04 10.06 -9.40
N GLY A 111 -16.72 10.00 -9.49
CA GLY A 111 -15.87 11.01 -10.11
C GLY A 111 -15.78 10.92 -11.63
N GLU A 112 -16.21 9.81 -12.23
CA GLU A 112 -16.38 9.69 -13.69
C GLU A 112 -17.54 10.60 -14.15
N VAL A 113 -17.21 11.84 -14.50
CA VAL A 113 -18.11 12.71 -15.26
C VAL A 113 -18.15 12.19 -16.70
N VAL A 114 -19.23 11.51 -17.06
CA VAL A 114 -19.51 11.14 -18.45
C VAL A 114 -19.75 12.43 -19.23
N MET A 115 -18.76 12.89 -20.00
CA MET A 115 -18.99 13.86 -21.07
C MET A 115 -19.49 13.12 -22.30
N HIS A 116 -20.65 13.53 -22.81
CA HIS A 116 -21.15 13.21 -24.14
C HIS A 116 -20.78 14.32 -25.13
#